data_AF-A0A1U9NH16-F1
#
_entry.id   AF-A0A1U9NH16-F1
#
_cell.length_a   1.000
_cell.length_b   1.000
_cell.length_c   1.000
_cell.angle_alpha   90.00
_cell.angle_beta   90.00
_cell.angle_gamma   90.00
#
_symmetry.space_group_name_H-M   'P 1'
#
loop_
_entity.id
_entity.type
_entity.pdbx_description
1 polymer ?
#
loop_
_entity_poly.entity_id
_entity_poly.type
_entity_poly.pdbx_seq_one_letter_code
_entity_poly.pdbx_strand_id
1 'polypeptide(L)'
;MVFTLHRYIFRELLRVFILAGTALTIMLSLTMMLRPIQEYGVAPEQAVHLFGYFIPITLTFVLPMAAIFAAALIYGRFASDNELDACRASGISMWTLIYPGLILAIAISMASLVLSFHVVPAFVQRAEKSMKDNAKNLLFRNIERKGYCELPDSSYKLYADNAVPQKDLLQGVVVAETTQTGINRLVTAGSAKILIDDSRDRITVVATDYYQIDDFGQEAYTGRLPISSPFPSLMEDDIKFQKVERLKQIRSDMMKFSPVRELALQARGYLAIQLLAEQANAVMNGPTADQFQLENASSIIYFTADKLNPRSDYKVDIEGPIHAYEIDKATRSLVCIYESPAGMLQLRDESLDATMDMLLENPTWDRGEGLTGIADSEAFRDLVLPDSITQKLSRNNLLQQIPQVTTSLESEPTQALKGILYHLDKEIWSTRKAILSEIHSRLVLGIGCIVIVLISIALGIKFRGGHILSAFGASAIPAGALVIFIMSGKELTKTKNEAMPEQTGILVMWAGLVILMIFAFRLYRKLLKT
;
A
#
# COMPACT_ATOMS: atom_id res chain seq x y z
N MET A 1 44.15 -9.92 -33.68
CA MET A 1 44.74 -9.15 -32.55
C MET A 1 43.71 -8.33 -31.76
N VAL A 2 42.77 -7.63 -32.41
CA VAL A 2 41.78 -6.82 -31.69
C VAL A 2 40.84 -7.66 -30.80
N PHE A 3 40.42 -8.83 -31.28
CA PHE A 3 39.55 -9.73 -30.50
C PHE A 3 40.23 -10.29 -29.23
N THR A 4 41.53 -10.59 -29.29
CA THR A 4 42.30 -11.05 -28.13
C THR A 4 42.43 -9.93 -27.09
N LEU A 5 42.62 -8.69 -27.52
CA LEU A 5 42.66 -7.52 -26.65
C LEU A 5 41.29 -7.24 -26.00
N HIS A 6 40.20 -7.30 -26.77
CA HIS A 6 38.86 -7.15 -26.23
C HIS A 6 38.55 -8.20 -25.17
N ARG A 7 38.90 -9.46 -25.43
CA ARG A 7 38.70 -10.56 -24.49
C ARG A 7 39.53 -10.38 -23.22
N TYR A 8 40.75 -9.88 -23.34
CA TYR A 8 41.63 -9.60 -22.19
C TYR A 8 41.04 -8.51 -21.30
N ILE A 9 40.74 -7.33 -21.87
CA ILE A 9 40.17 -6.19 -21.12
C ILE A 9 38.83 -6.57 -20.49
N PHE A 10 37.95 -7.24 -21.26
CA PHE A 10 36.65 -7.67 -20.74
C PHE A 10 36.78 -8.67 -19.58
N ARG A 11 37.71 -9.62 -19.67
CA ARG A 11 37.93 -10.61 -18.61
C ARG A 11 38.42 -9.96 -17.32
N GLU A 12 39.36 -9.02 -17.41
CA GLU A 12 39.86 -8.28 -16.24
C GLU A 12 38.77 -7.39 -15.63
N LEU A 13 38.01 -6.67 -16.47
CA LEU A 13 36.85 -5.90 -16.03
C LEU A 13 35.82 -6.76 -15.29
N LEU A 14 35.43 -7.90 -15.87
CA LEU A 14 34.44 -8.80 -15.31
C LEU A 14 34.94 -9.44 -14.00
N ARG A 15 36.23 -9.78 -13.92
CA ARG A 15 36.83 -10.32 -12.69
C ARG A 15 36.79 -9.31 -11.54
N VAL A 16 37.22 -8.07 -11.79
CA VAL A 16 37.18 -7.02 -10.77
C VAL A 16 35.74 -6.66 -10.41
N PHE A 17 34.84 -6.60 -11.39
CA PHE A 17 33.43 -6.34 -11.17
C PHE A 17 32.77 -7.37 -10.24
N ILE A 18 32.99 -8.68 -10.47
CA ILE A 18 32.45 -9.74 -9.61
C ILE A 18 33.04 -9.63 -8.20
N LEU A 19 34.36 -9.44 -8.07
CA LEU A 19 35.00 -9.31 -6.76
C LEU A 19 34.48 -8.09 -5.99
N ALA A 20 34.45 -6.92 -6.61
CA ALA A 20 33.91 -5.70 -6.00
C ALA A 20 32.41 -5.83 -5.68
N GLY A 21 31.63 -6.44 -6.58
CA GLY A 21 30.21 -6.70 -6.39
C GLY A 21 29.94 -7.61 -5.20
N THR A 22 30.67 -8.72 -5.06
CA THR A 22 30.54 -9.62 -3.91
C THR A 22 30.90 -8.93 -2.60
N ALA A 23 32.03 -8.23 -2.55
CA ALA A 23 32.46 -7.49 -1.37
C ALA A 23 31.44 -6.42 -0.93
N LEU A 24 30.97 -5.60 -1.88
CA LEU A 24 29.96 -4.56 -1.61
C LEU A 24 28.62 -5.16 -1.19
N THR A 25 28.18 -6.27 -1.80
CA THR A 25 26.93 -6.95 -1.44
C THR A 25 26.98 -7.44 0.00
N ILE A 26 28.08 -8.10 0.40
CA ILE A 26 28.28 -8.58 1.78
C ILE A 26 28.28 -7.40 2.76
N MET A 27 29.01 -6.32 2.44
CA MET A 27 29.09 -5.14 3.29
C MET A 27 27.73 -4.46 3.51
N LEU A 28 26.98 -4.22 2.44
CA LEU A 28 25.68 -3.54 2.49
C LEU A 28 24.60 -4.38 3.15
N SER A 29 24.58 -5.68 2.85
CA SER A 29 23.62 -6.61 3.45
C SER A 29 23.83 -6.75 4.96
N LEU A 30 25.08 -6.85 5.43
CA LEU A 30 25.39 -6.86 6.87
C LEU A 30 24.90 -5.58 7.56
N THR A 31 25.05 -4.43 6.89
CA THR A 31 24.61 -3.14 7.42
C THR A 31 23.07 -3.07 7.53
N MET A 32 22.35 -3.57 6.52
CA MET A 32 20.88 -3.62 6.55
C MET A 32 20.33 -4.56 7.64
N MET A 33 21.06 -5.64 7.96
CA MET A 33 20.63 -6.60 8.99
C MET A 33 20.74 -6.09 10.43
N LEU A 34 21.56 -5.06 10.68
CA LEU A 34 21.74 -4.52 12.04
C LEU A 34 20.41 -4.06 12.65
N ARG A 35 19.55 -3.38 11.87
CA ARG A 35 18.26 -2.87 12.37
C ARG A 35 17.28 -4.00 12.72
N PRO A 36 16.95 -4.96 11.83
CA PRO A 36 16.04 -6.04 12.19
C PRO A 36 16.50 -6.89 13.37
N ILE A 37 17.80 -7.14 13.49
CA ILE A 37 18.37 -7.91 14.60
C ILE A 37 18.19 -7.16 15.93
N GLN A 38 18.43 -5.84 15.94
CA GLN A 38 18.26 -5.01 17.13
C GLN A 38 16.79 -4.83 17.54
N GLU A 39 15.87 -4.64 16.58
CA GLU A 39 14.46 -4.34 16.85
C GLU A 39 13.60 -5.60 17.11
N TYR A 40 13.86 -6.68 16.39
CA TYR A 40 13.01 -7.89 16.42
C TYR A 40 13.69 -9.10 17.09
N GLY A 41 14.99 -9.01 17.44
CA GLY A 41 15.72 -10.09 18.11
C GLY A 41 15.59 -11.42 17.38
N VAL A 42 15.82 -11.39 16.06
CA VAL A 42 15.58 -12.51 15.14
C VAL A 42 16.56 -13.64 15.41
N ALA A 43 16.08 -14.89 15.48
CA ALA A 43 16.95 -16.06 15.61
C ALA A 43 17.92 -16.15 14.41
N PRO A 44 19.18 -16.61 14.58
CA PRO A 44 20.18 -16.64 13.51
C PRO A 44 19.71 -17.34 12.23
N GLU A 45 18.89 -18.39 12.35
CA GLU A 45 18.33 -19.14 11.23
C GLU A 45 17.35 -18.31 10.39
N GLN A 46 16.46 -17.56 11.04
CA GLN A 46 15.52 -16.66 10.36
C GLN A 46 16.23 -15.43 9.78
N ALA A 47 17.32 -15.00 10.42
CA ALA A 47 18.17 -13.93 9.90
C ALA A 47 18.77 -14.33 8.53
N VAL A 48 19.26 -15.57 8.37
CA VAL A 48 19.78 -16.06 7.08
C VAL A 48 18.69 -16.14 6.01
N HIS A 49 17.47 -16.54 6.39
CA HIS A 49 16.36 -16.54 5.43
C HIS A 49 15.98 -15.12 4.97
N LEU A 50 15.93 -14.18 5.91
CA LEU A 50 15.65 -12.76 5.64
C LEU A 50 16.76 -12.11 4.81
N PHE A 51 18.01 -12.51 5.02
CA PHE A 51 19.16 -12.07 4.22
C PHE A 51 18.96 -12.38 2.73
N GLY A 52 18.44 -13.57 2.40
CA GLY A 52 18.13 -13.95 1.03
C GLY A 52 17.16 -13.00 0.33
N TYR A 53 16.21 -12.41 1.06
CA TYR A 53 15.24 -11.45 0.51
C TYR A 53 15.82 -10.05 0.31
N PHE A 54 16.85 -9.66 1.08
CA PHE A 54 17.50 -8.35 0.92
C PHE A 54 18.54 -8.31 -0.19
N ILE A 55 19.10 -9.45 -0.62
CA ILE A 55 20.11 -9.51 -1.69
C ILE A 55 19.65 -8.82 -2.98
N PRO A 56 18.45 -9.09 -3.55
CA PRO A 56 18.01 -8.42 -4.77
C PRO A 56 17.88 -6.90 -4.62
N ILE A 57 17.50 -6.44 -3.44
CA ILE A 57 17.33 -5.01 -3.14
C ILE A 57 18.71 -4.34 -3.10
N THR A 58 19.67 -4.90 -2.37
CA THR A 58 21.03 -4.35 -2.28
C THR A 58 21.74 -4.41 -3.64
N LEU A 59 21.53 -5.49 -4.40
CA LEU A 59 22.15 -5.70 -5.70
C LEU A 59 21.76 -4.60 -6.72
N THR A 60 20.60 -3.98 -6.57
CA THR A 60 20.17 -2.83 -7.41
C THR A 60 21.12 -1.63 -7.29
N PHE A 61 21.74 -1.44 -6.12
CA PHE A 61 22.71 -0.36 -5.87
C PHE A 61 24.16 -0.82 -6.01
N VAL A 62 24.44 -2.10 -5.75
CA VAL A 62 25.80 -2.66 -5.83
C VAL A 62 26.26 -2.80 -7.27
N LEU A 63 25.39 -3.21 -8.20
CA LEU A 63 25.77 -3.44 -9.60
C LEU A 63 26.39 -2.19 -10.25
N PRO A 64 25.80 -0.99 -10.20
CA PRO A 64 26.40 0.21 -10.77
C PRO A 64 27.72 0.60 -10.06
N MET A 65 27.77 0.51 -8.73
CA MET A 65 28.94 0.88 -7.93
C MET A 65 30.14 -0.01 -8.23
N ALA A 66 29.93 -1.33 -8.30
CA ALA A 66 30.96 -2.29 -8.68
C ALA A 66 31.44 -2.08 -10.11
N ALA A 67 30.54 -1.71 -11.04
CA ALA A 67 30.88 -1.42 -12.43
C ALA A 67 31.82 -0.22 -12.56
N ILE A 68 31.49 0.87 -11.85
CA ILE A 68 32.26 2.11 -11.82
C ILE A 68 33.65 1.85 -11.24
N PHE A 69 33.72 1.09 -10.14
CA PHE A 69 34.99 0.69 -9.53
C PHE A 69 35.85 -0.14 -10.48
N ALA A 70 35.26 -1.18 -11.10
CA ALA A 70 35.97 -2.04 -12.04
C ALA A 70 36.48 -1.27 -13.26
N ALA A 71 35.65 -0.40 -13.84
CA ALA A 71 36.02 0.44 -14.96
C ALA A 71 37.15 1.42 -14.60
N ALA A 72 37.04 2.15 -13.49
CA ALA A 72 38.07 3.08 -13.05
C ALA A 72 39.40 2.37 -12.75
N LEU A 73 39.35 1.21 -12.08
CA LEU A 73 40.54 0.43 -11.71
C LEU A 73 41.26 -0.13 -12.95
N ILE A 74 40.56 -0.86 -13.81
CA ILE A 74 41.19 -1.56 -14.94
C ILE A 74 41.70 -0.55 -15.97
N TYR A 75 40.90 0.44 -16.35
CA TYR A 75 41.37 1.44 -17.31
C TYR A 75 42.43 2.38 -16.72
N GLY A 76 42.40 2.63 -15.41
CA GLY A 76 43.47 3.37 -14.73
C GLY A 76 44.79 2.60 -14.71
N ARG A 77 44.75 1.29 -14.43
CA ARG A 77 45.94 0.41 -14.50
C ARG A 77 46.47 0.30 -15.93
N PHE A 78 45.59 0.03 -16.88
CA PHE A 78 45.93 -0.10 -18.30
C PHE A 78 46.53 1.21 -18.87
N ALA A 79 46.16 2.37 -18.32
CA ALA A 79 46.79 3.65 -18.63
C ALA A 79 48.10 3.91 -17.87
N SER A 80 48.23 3.40 -16.63
CA SER A 80 49.44 3.53 -15.81
C SER A 80 50.58 2.64 -16.30
N ASP A 81 50.23 1.44 -16.80
CA ASP A 81 51.18 0.45 -17.33
C ASP A 81 51.57 0.76 -18.79
N ASN A 82 51.17 1.93 -19.31
CA ASN A 82 51.37 2.39 -20.69
C ASN A 82 50.84 1.45 -21.79
N GLU A 83 50.04 0.44 -21.45
CA GLU A 83 49.44 -0.49 -22.41
C GLU A 83 48.46 0.22 -23.35
N LEU A 84 47.74 1.24 -22.84
CA LEU A 84 46.86 2.11 -23.63
C LEU A 84 47.62 2.87 -24.72
N ASP A 85 48.76 3.45 -24.38
CA ASP A 85 49.55 4.26 -25.30
C ASP A 85 50.27 3.37 -26.33
N ALA A 86 50.73 2.18 -25.93
CA ALA A 86 51.29 1.19 -26.84
C ALA A 86 50.27 0.71 -27.88
N CYS A 87 49.01 0.49 -27.47
CA CYS A 87 47.92 0.16 -28.40
C CYS A 87 47.65 1.31 -29.39
N ARG A 88 47.63 2.56 -28.90
CA ARG A 88 47.45 3.74 -29.76
C ARG A 88 48.58 3.92 -30.76
N ALA A 89 49.83 3.72 -30.34
CA ALA A 89 51.00 3.76 -31.23
C ALA A 89 50.96 2.68 -32.33
N SER A 90 50.30 1.54 -32.04
CA SER A 90 50.07 0.45 -33.00
C SER A 90 48.90 0.70 -33.96
N GLY A 91 48.32 1.91 -33.97
CA GLY A 91 47.20 2.28 -34.84
C GLY A 91 45.83 1.81 -34.37
N ILE A 92 45.70 1.29 -33.14
CA ILE A 92 44.41 0.89 -32.58
C ILE A 92 43.68 2.15 -32.08
N SER A 93 42.47 2.38 -32.58
CA SER A 93 41.65 3.53 -32.20
C SER A 93 41.20 3.44 -30.74
N MET A 94 41.11 4.61 -30.08
CA MET A 94 40.66 4.71 -28.69
C MET A 94 39.25 4.11 -28.48
N TRP A 95 38.36 4.30 -29.46
CA TRP A 95 37.00 3.75 -29.44
C TRP A 95 36.98 2.21 -29.37
N THR A 96 37.94 1.55 -30.02
CA THR A 96 38.10 0.09 -29.97
C THR A 96 38.44 -0.37 -28.55
N LEU A 97 39.25 0.40 -27.82
CA LEU A 97 39.67 0.09 -26.46
C LEU A 97 38.56 0.30 -25.41
N ILE A 98 37.60 1.19 -25.69
CA ILE A 98 36.44 1.46 -24.81
C ILE A 98 35.33 0.41 -24.98
N TYR A 99 35.28 -0.26 -26.15
CA TYR A 99 34.21 -1.19 -26.51
C TYR A 99 33.97 -2.33 -25.48
N PRO A 100 34.99 -2.99 -24.91
CA PRO A 100 34.79 -3.99 -23.85
C PRO A 100 34.10 -3.44 -22.60
N GLY A 101 34.46 -2.22 -22.19
CA GLY A 101 33.82 -1.52 -21.08
C GLY A 101 32.38 -1.11 -21.39
N LEU A 102 32.09 -0.70 -22.64
CA LEU A 102 30.73 -0.41 -23.09
C LEU A 102 29.83 -1.65 -23.06
N ILE A 103 30.34 -2.81 -23.52
CA ILE A 103 29.61 -4.09 -23.44
C ILE A 103 29.26 -4.41 -21.98
N LEU A 104 30.22 -4.28 -21.07
CA LEU A 104 29.97 -4.50 -19.64
C LEU A 104 28.91 -3.51 -19.11
N ALA A 105 28.99 -2.24 -19.50
CA ALA A 105 28.05 -1.21 -19.08
C ALA A 105 26.61 -1.51 -19.54
N ILE A 106 26.43 -1.95 -20.79
CA ILE A 106 25.13 -2.37 -21.34
C ILE A 106 24.61 -3.61 -20.61
N ALA A 107 25.47 -4.62 -20.38
CA ALA A 107 25.09 -5.82 -19.66
C ALA A 107 24.61 -5.51 -18.24
N ILE A 108 25.31 -4.62 -17.53
CA ILE A 108 24.96 -4.18 -16.18
C ILE A 108 23.69 -3.32 -16.17
N SER A 109 23.52 -2.44 -17.14
CA SER A 109 22.29 -1.66 -17.33
C SER A 109 21.07 -2.57 -17.51
N MET A 110 21.19 -3.58 -18.38
CA MET A 110 20.13 -4.56 -18.62
C MET A 110 19.85 -5.40 -17.37
N ALA A 111 20.89 -5.88 -16.69
CA ALA A 111 20.76 -6.61 -15.43
C ALA A 111 20.06 -5.78 -14.35
N SER A 112 20.43 -4.50 -14.21
CA SER A 112 19.82 -3.56 -13.26
C SER A 112 18.33 -3.33 -13.57
N LEU A 113 17.96 -3.15 -14.83
CA LEU A 113 16.56 -3.01 -15.23
C LEU A 113 15.75 -4.28 -14.97
N VAL A 114 16.28 -5.46 -15.30
CA VAL A 114 15.62 -6.74 -15.01
C VAL A 114 15.43 -6.92 -13.51
N LEU A 115 16.47 -6.61 -12.72
CA LEU A 115 16.43 -6.70 -11.28
C LEU A 115 15.36 -5.78 -10.68
N SER A 116 15.31 -4.52 -11.15
CA SER A 116 14.39 -3.51 -10.65
C SER A 116 12.92 -3.73 -11.09
N PHE A 117 12.68 -4.25 -12.30
CA PHE A 117 11.32 -4.45 -12.81
C PHE A 117 10.71 -5.80 -12.49
N HIS A 118 11.52 -6.86 -12.36
CA HIS A 118 11.01 -8.23 -12.20
C HIS A 118 11.46 -8.88 -10.91
N VAL A 119 12.76 -8.83 -10.60
CA VAL A 119 13.32 -9.62 -9.49
C VAL A 119 12.94 -9.02 -8.14
N VAL A 120 13.21 -7.73 -7.91
CA VAL A 120 12.90 -7.05 -6.64
C VAL A 120 11.42 -7.18 -6.30
N PRO A 121 10.47 -6.83 -7.19
CA PRO A 121 9.04 -7.04 -6.91
C PRO A 121 8.66 -8.49 -6.60
N ALA A 122 9.22 -9.46 -7.33
CA ALA A 122 8.90 -10.88 -7.09
C ALA A 122 9.42 -11.37 -5.73
N PHE A 123 10.59 -10.88 -5.29
CA PHE A 123 11.15 -11.23 -3.98
C PHE A 123 10.40 -10.55 -2.85
N VAL A 124 9.96 -9.29 -3.02
CA VAL A 124 9.13 -8.61 -2.01
C VAL A 124 7.79 -9.30 -1.84
N GLN A 125 7.11 -9.66 -2.94
CA GLN A 125 5.86 -10.44 -2.87
C GLN A 125 6.04 -11.79 -2.15
N ARG A 126 7.15 -12.48 -2.39
CA ARG A 126 7.47 -13.74 -1.69
C ARG A 126 7.80 -13.51 -0.22
N ALA A 127 8.56 -12.45 0.10
CA ALA A 127 8.87 -12.09 1.47
C ALA A 127 7.60 -11.78 2.25
N GLU A 128 6.69 -11.02 1.65
CA GLU A 128 5.41 -10.69 2.28
C GLU A 128 4.51 -11.89 2.45
N LYS A 129 4.37 -12.75 1.43
CA LYS A 129 3.65 -14.01 1.57
C LYS A 129 4.24 -14.87 2.69
N SER A 130 5.56 -14.98 2.76
CA SER A 130 6.24 -15.70 3.84
C SER A 130 5.99 -15.06 5.21
N MET A 131 5.86 -13.74 5.29
CA MET A 131 5.52 -13.04 6.54
C MET A 131 4.06 -13.27 6.93
N LYS A 132 3.13 -13.26 5.97
CA LYS A 132 1.70 -13.59 6.16
C LYS A 132 1.53 -15.03 6.65
N ASP A 133 2.16 -15.99 5.99
CA ASP A 133 2.12 -17.41 6.38
C ASP A 133 2.67 -17.62 7.80
N ASN A 134 3.65 -16.80 8.21
CA ASN A 134 4.22 -16.82 9.56
C ASN A 134 3.59 -15.82 10.53
N ALA A 135 2.57 -15.05 10.13
CA ALA A 135 2.02 -13.96 10.93
C ALA A 135 1.46 -14.45 12.27
N LYS A 136 0.78 -15.62 12.28
CA LYS A 136 0.35 -16.29 13.51
C LYS A 136 1.51 -16.53 14.46
N ASN A 137 2.58 -17.15 13.95
CA ASN A 137 3.76 -17.48 14.75
C ASN A 137 4.51 -16.23 15.22
N LEU A 138 4.53 -15.16 14.43
CA LEU A 138 5.10 -13.86 14.81
C LEU A 138 4.27 -13.19 15.91
N LEU A 139 2.93 -13.21 15.80
CA LEU A 139 2.00 -12.71 16.81
C LEU A 139 2.19 -13.44 18.14
N PHE A 140 2.13 -14.77 18.13
CA PHE A 140 2.31 -15.57 19.34
C PHE A 140 3.69 -15.34 19.97
N ARG A 141 4.75 -15.29 19.17
CA ARG A 141 6.11 -15.05 19.66
C ARG A 141 6.30 -13.64 20.24
N ASN A 142 5.68 -12.62 19.64
CA ASN A 142 5.73 -11.25 20.19
C ASN A 142 5.01 -11.17 21.54
N ILE A 143 3.86 -11.83 21.67
CA ILE A 143 3.12 -11.93 22.93
C ILE A 143 3.94 -12.68 23.99
N GLU A 144 4.54 -13.83 23.67
CA GLU A 144 5.39 -14.58 24.62
C GLU A 144 6.61 -13.78 25.09
N ARG A 145 7.20 -12.94 24.22
CA ARG A 145 8.43 -12.20 24.54
C ARG A 145 8.20 -10.84 25.17
N LYS A 146 7.15 -10.12 24.77
CA LYS A 146 6.91 -8.72 25.14
C LYS A 146 5.65 -8.54 26.00
N GLY A 147 4.77 -9.54 26.09
CA GLY A 147 3.46 -9.47 26.76
C GLY A 147 2.39 -8.68 25.98
N TYR A 148 2.76 -8.10 24.83
CA TYR A 148 1.84 -7.36 23.98
C TYR A 148 2.23 -7.45 22.50
N CYS A 149 1.23 -7.27 21.64
CA CYS A 149 1.40 -7.06 20.22
C CYS A 149 0.56 -5.87 19.77
N GLU A 150 1.16 -4.95 19.04
CA GLU A 150 0.42 -3.89 18.37
C GLU A 150 -0.17 -4.46 17.07
N LEU A 151 -1.47 -4.28 16.86
CA LEU A 151 -2.08 -4.65 15.59
C LEU A 151 -1.73 -3.55 14.57
N PRO A 152 -1.03 -3.89 13.48
CA PRO A 152 -0.49 -2.88 12.56
C PRO A 152 -1.61 -2.09 11.86
N ASP A 153 -1.40 -0.78 11.68
CA ASP A 153 -2.37 0.23 11.19
C ASP A 153 -3.70 0.33 11.97
N SER A 154 -3.70 -0.11 13.23
CA SER A 154 -4.85 0.05 14.09
C SER A 154 -4.48 0.75 15.40
N SER A 155 -5.45 1.46 15.97
CA SER A 155 -5.38 2.00 17.33
C SER A 155 -5.39 0.90 18.40
N TYR A 156 -5.53 -0.38 18.04
CA TYR A 156 -5.67 -1.47 19.00
C TYR A 156 -4.31 -2.07 19.39
N LYS A 157 -4.03 -2.09 20.69
CA LYS A 157 -2.95 -2.86 21.29
C LYS A 157 -3.51 -4.09 21.98
N LEU A 158 -2.98 -5.25 21.61
CA LEU A 158 -3.39 -6.55 22.14
C LEU A 158 -2.37 -7.00 23.20
N TYR A 159 -2.79 -7.07 24.44
CA TYR A 159 -2.04 -7.66 25.55
C TYR A 159 -2.58 -9.06 25.81
N ALA A 160 -1.70 -10.00 26.14
CA ALA A 160 -2.12 -11.34 26.54
C ALA A 160 -1.12 -11.94 27.53
N ASP A 161 -1.63 -12.57 28.58
CA ASP A 161 -0.81 -13.18 29.63
C ASP A 161 -0.08 -14.42 29.14
N ASN A 162 -0.76 -15.25 28.33
CA ASN A 162 -0.18 -16.45 27.74
C ASN A 162 -0.67 -16.68 26.31
N ALA A 163 0.25 -17.11 25.46
CA ALA A 163 -0.03 -17.59 24.10
C ALA A 163 0.08 -19.11 24.05
N VAL A 164 -0.91 -19.78 23.47
CA VAL A 164 -0.90 -21.23 23.20
C VAL A 164 -0.97 -21.45 21.68
N PRO A 165 0.18 -21.45 20.98
CA PRO A 165 0.22 -21.50 19.51
C PRO A 165 -0.46 -22.75 18.94
N GLN A 166 -0.40 -23.88 19.65
CA GLN A 166 -0.95 -25.16 19.21
C GLN A 166 -2.48 -25.18 19.10
N LYS A 167 -3.17 -24.28 19.81
CA LYS A 167 -4.64 -24.17 19.82
C LYS A 167 -5.16 -22.86 19.23
N ASP A 168 -4.27 -22.05 18.64
CA ASP A 168 -4.55 -20.67 18.19
C ASP A 168 -5.23 -19.81 19.29
N LEU A 169 -4.87 -20.04 20.56
CA LEU A 169 -5.54 -19.47 21.73
C LEU A 169 -4.63 -18.52 22.50
N LEU A 170 -5.15 -17.35 22.85
CA LEU A 170 -4.58 -16.42 23.80
C LEU A 170 -5.40 -16.45 25.10
N GLN A 171 -4.72 -16.38 26.24
CA GLN A 171 -5.33 -16.36 27.57
C GLN A 171 -5.05 -15.03 28.27
N GLY A 172 -6.04 -14.52 29.00
CA GLY A 172 -5.91 -13.25 29.73
C GLY A 172 -5.65 -12.09 28.78
N VAL A 173 -6.60 -11.82 27.88
CA VAL A 173 -6.41 -10.89 26.77
C VAL A 173 -6.98 -9.51 27.12
N VAL A 174 -6.21 -8.46 26.90
CA VAL A 174 -6.69 -7.08 27.00
C VAL A 174 -6.47 -6.38 25.66
N VAL A 175 -7.53 -5.87 25.06
CA VAL A 175 -7.50 -5.08 23.84
C VAL A 175 -7.74 -3.63 24.23
N ALA A 176 -6.73 -2.79 24.07
CA ALA A 176 -6.82 -1.37 24.35
C ALA A 176 -6.84 -0.58 23.03
N GLU A 177 -7.91 0.18 22.81
CA GLU A 177 -7.99 1.17 21.74
C GLU A 177 -7.34 2.47 22.20
N THR A 178 -6.21 2.81 21.61
CA THR A 178 -5.43 4.00 21.94
C THR A 178 -5.54 5.01 20.80
N THR A 179 -6.11 6.17 21.08
CA THR A 179 -6.09 7.34 20.19
C THR A 179 -4.99 8.32 20.63
N GLN A 180 -4.73 9.37 19.84
CA GLN A 180 -3.69 10.37 20.16
C GLN A 180 -3.93 11.11 21.49
N THR A 181 -5.13 11.03 22.05
CA THR A 181 -5.60 11.74 23.25
C THR A 181 -5.79 10.85 24.49
N GLY A 182 -5.61 9.53 24.38
CA GLY A 182 -5.77 8.60 25.51
C GLY A 182 -6.22 7.19 25.10
N ILE A 183 -6.58 6.36 26.09
CA ILE A 183 -7.21 5.05 25.88
C ILE A 183 -8.72 5.29 25.77
N ASN A 184 -9.30 5.07 24.59
CA ASN A 184 -10.72 5.36 24.31
C ASN A 184 -11.62 4.18 24.65
N ARG A 185 -11.09 2.94 24.56
CA ARG A 185 -11.85 1.73 24.86
C ARG A 185 -10.90 0.66 25.38
N LEU A 186 -11.33 -0.05 26.42
CA LEU A 186 -10.59 -1.20 26.96
C LEU A 186 -11.53 -2.39 27.02
N VAL A 187 -11.12 -3.47 26.36
CA VAL A 187 -11.85 -4.74 26.31
C VAL A 187 -10.98 -5.81 26.93
N THR A 188 -11.45 -6.43 28.01
CA THR A 188 -10.74 -7.53 28.69
C THR A 188 -11.47 -8.83 28.39
N ALA A 189 -10.78 -9.92 28.10
CA ALA A 189 -11.39 -11.21 27.79
C ALA A 189 -10.62 -12.37 28.42
N GLY A 190 -11.34 -13.38 28.90
CA GLY A 190 -10.73 -14.58 29.50
C GLY A 190 -9.91 -15.38 28.49
N SER A 191 -10.38 -15.46 27.24
CA SER A 191 -9.64 -16.06 26.14
C SER A 191 -9.96 -15.40 24.81
N ALA A 192 -9.00 -15.40 23.88
CA ALA A 192 -9.24 -14.97 22.51
C ALA A 192 -8.69 -16.00 21.52
N LYS A 193 -9.45 -16.27 20.46
CA LYS A 193 -9.00 -17.12 19.36
C LYS A 193 -8.61 -16.26 18.16
N ILE A 194 -7.44 -16.52 17.60
CA ILE A 194 -6.97 -15.82 16.40
C ILE A 194 -7.41 -16.59 15.17
N LEU A 195 -8.23 -15.96 14.34
CA LEU A 195 -8.60 -16.45 13.02
C LEU A 195 -7.95 -15.54 11.99
N ILE A 196 -7.22 -16.12 11.05
CA ILE A 196 -6.74 -15.40 9.87
C ILE A 196 -7.61 -15.84 8.71
N ASP A 197 -8.29 -14.89 8.10
CA ASP A 197 -9.03 -15.11 6.87
C ASP A 197 -8.11 -14.79 5.69
N ASP A 198 -7.49 -15.84 5.14
CA ASP A 198 -6.60 -15.75 3.97
C ASP A 198 -7.29 -15.18 2.74
N SER A 199 -8.64 -15.22 2.67
CA SER A 199 -9.40 -14.73 1.53
C SER A 199 -9.66 -13.21 1.59
N ARG A 200 -9.68 -12.65 2.80
CA ARG A 200 -9.97 -11.22 3.06
C ARG A 200 -8.76 -10.45 3.56
N ASP A 201 -7.59 -11.09 3.72
CA ASP A 201 -6.40 -10.51 4.34
C ASP A 201 -6.73 -9.85 5.70
N ARG A 202 -7.59 -10.48 6.52
CA ARG A 202 -7.97 -9.95 7.84
C ARG A 202 -7.54 -10.88 8.95
N ILE A 203 -7.05 -10.28 10.04
CA ILE A 203 -6.89 -10.95 11.32
C ILE A 203 -8.14 -10.64 12.13
N THR A 204 -8.90 -11.68 12.47
CA THR A 204 -10.02 -11.59 13.38
C THR A 204 -9.63 -12.23 14.70
N VAL A 205 -9.52 -11.40 15.73
CA VAL A 205 -9.39 -11.82 17.11
C VAL A 205 -10.79 -11.96 17.68
N VAL A 206 -11.22 -13.20 17.92
CA VAL A 206 -12.53 -13.48 18.53
C VAL A 206 -12.31 -13.62 20.03
N ALA A 207 -12.62 -12.56 20.76
CA ALA A 207 -12.62 -12.58 22.22
C ALA A 207 -13.87 -13.33 22.72
N THR A 208 -13.66 -14.28 23.64
CA THR A 208 -14.73 -15.02 24.33
C THR A 208 -14.78 -14.55 25.78
N ASP A 209 -15.99 -14.35 26.29
CA ASP A 209 -16.23 -13.83 27.64
C ASP A 209 -15.54 -12.47 27.85
N TYR A 210 -15.76 -11.56 26.90
CA TYR A 210 -15.22 -10.21 27.01
C TYR A 210 -16.02 -9.38 28.01
N TYR A 211 -15.34 -8.42 28.62
CA TYR A 211 -15.84 -7.39 29.51
C TYR A 211 -15.40 -6.05 28.94
N GLN A 212 -16.37 -5.17 28.71
CA GLN A 212 -16.15 -3.81 28.27
C GLN A 212 -16.66 -2.86 29.34
N ILE A 213 -15.89 -1.81 29.62
CA ILE A 213 -16.30 -0.71 30.50
C ILE A 213 -16.50 0.49 29.59
N ASP A 214 -17.73 0.97 29.49
CA ASP A 214 -18.05 2.20 28.74
C ASP A 214 -17.76 3.45 29.60
N ASP A 215 -17.59 4.62 28.98
CA ASP A 215 -17.18 5.89 29.62
C ASP A 215 -18.06 6.34 30.81
N PHE A 216 -19.25 5.74 30.98
CA PHE A 216 -20.20 6.01 32.05
C PHE A 216 -20.26 4.93 33.16
N GLY A 217 -19.40 3.92 33.13
CA GLY A 217 -19.22 2.98 34.25
C GLY A 217 -20.40 2.05 34.54
N GLN A 218 -21.40 1.97 33.67
CA GLN A 218 -22.55 1.10 33.82
C GLN A 218 -22.88 0.43 32.49
N GLU A 219 -22.22 -0.69 32.19
CA GLU A 219 -22.79 -1.89 31.55
C GLU A 219 -21.68 -2.86 31.17
N ALA A 220 -21.75 -4.09 31.71
CA ALA A 220 -20.84 -5.18 31.39
C ALA A 220 -21.53 -6.14 30.42
N TYR A 221 -21.22 -6.03 29.14
CA TYR A 221 -21.73 -6.94 28.11
C TYR A 221 -20.93 -8.24 28.14
N THR A 222 -21.60 -9.38 28.31
CA THR A 222 -20.99 -10.72 28.16
C THR A 222 -21.35 -11.29 26.79
N GLY A 223 -20.36 -11.58 25.96
CA GLY A 223 -20.60 -12.13 24.62
C GLY A 223 -19.34 -12.56 23.90
N ARG A 224 -19.46 -12.73 22.57
CA ARG A 224 -18.31 -12.88 21.67
C ARG A 224 -18.11 -11.56 20.93
N LEU A 225 -16.94 -10.95 21.06
CA LEU A 225 -16.58 -9.77 20.28
C LEU A 225 -15.56 -10.16 19.22
N PRO A 226 -15.96 -10.25 17.94
CA PRO A 226 -15.01 -10.36 16.85
C PRO A 226 -14.39 -8.98 16.61
N ILE A 227 -13.13 -8.82 16.99
CA ILE A 227 -12.35 -7.65 16.60
C ILE A 227 -11.57 -8.05 15.36
N SER A 228 -11.90 -7.46 14.22
CA SER A 228 -11.20 -7.74 12.97
C SER A 228 -10.45 -6.52 12.48
N SER A 229 -9.13 -6.60 12.49
CA SER A 229 -8.29 -5.65 11.76
C SER A 229 -7.92 -6.24 10.40
N PRO A 230 -7.78 -5.40 9.35
CA PRO A 230 -7.04 -5.84 8.17
C PRO A 230 -5.62 -6.24 8.60
N PHE A 231 -5.03 -7.21 7.90
CA PHE A 231 -3.59 -7.40 7.92
C PHE A 231 -3.02 -6.40 6.92
N PRO A 232 -2.38 -5.32 7.38
CA PRO A 232 -1.82 -4.33 6.48
C PRO A 232 -0.76 -5.01 5.63
N SER A 233 -0.73 -4.65 4.35
CA SER A 233 0.38 -5.07 3.52
C SER A 233 1.65 -4.42 4.06
N LEU A 234 2.71 -5.22 4.17
CA LEU A 234 3.98 -4.71 4.72
C LEU A 234 4.75 -3.93 3.67
N MET A 235 4.69 -4.36 2.40
CA MET A 235 5.38 -3.72 1.27
C MET A 235 4.62 -3.81 -0.06
N GLU A 236 3.61 -4.67 -0.20
CA GLU A 236 2.86 -4.86 -1.43
C GLU A 236 2.03 -3.63 -1.80
N ASP A 237 1.44 -2.89 -0.85
CA ASP A 237 0.75 -1.64 -1.18
C ASP A 237 1.71 -0.46 -1.42
N ASP A 238 3.04 -0.64 -1.39
CA ASP A 238 3.97 0.37 -1.89
C ASP A 238 4.26 0.15 -3.38
N ILE A 239 3.90 1.15 -4.18
CA ILE A 239 4.11 1.24 -5.63
C ILE A 239 5.57 0.96 -6.02
N LYS A 240 6.52 1.30 -5.15
CA LYS A 240 7.96 1.05 -5.34
C LYS A 240 8.28 -0.44 -5.50
N PHE A 241 7.50 -1.35 -4.93
CA PHE A 241 7.77 -2.78 -4.99
C PHE A 241 6.87 -3.53 -5.95
N GLN A 242 6.06 -2.82 -6.74
CA GLN A 242 5.18 -3.42 -7.73
C GLN A 242 5.89 -3.75 -9.06
N LYS A 243 5.45 -4.83 -9.70
CA LYS A 243 5.86 -5.25 -11.06
C LYS A 243 5.29 -4.31 -12.12
N VAL A 244 5.94 -4.18 -13.27
CA VAL A 244 5.47 -3.29 -14.36
C VAL A 244 4.09 -3.64 -14.86
N GLU A 245 3.79 -4.93 -15.02
CA GLU A 245 2.48 -5.41 -15.45
C GLU A 245 1.41 -5.01 -14.44
N ARG A 246 1.70 -5.14 -13.14
CA ARG A 246 0.79 -4.74 -12.08
C ARG A 246 0.62 -3.22 -12.01
N LEU A 247 1.70 -2.45 -12.18
CA LEU A 247 1.65 -0.98 -12.30
C LEU A 247 0.77 -0.53 -13.47
N LYS A 248 0.86 -1.20 -14.62
CA LYS A 248 -0.03 -0.96 -15.78
C LYS A 248 -1.48 -1.31 -15.46
N GLN A 249 -1.73 -2.43 -14.78
CA GLN A 249 -3.07 -2.83 -14.34
C GLN A 249 -3.68 -1.84 -13.35
N ILE A 250 -2.92 -1.38 -12.35
CA ILE A 250 -3.37 -0.35 -11.39
C ILE A 250 -3.63 0.96 -12.12
N ARG A 251 -2.77 1.33 -13.08
CA ARG A 251 -2.99 2.52 -13.91
C ARG A 251 -4.28 2.46 -14.73
N SER A 252 -4.62 1.27 -15.25
CA SER A 252 -5.88 1.08 -16.00
C SER A 252 -7.11 1.00 -15.10
N ASP A 253 -6.97 0.44 -13.90
CA ASP A 253 -8.05 0.23 -12.94
C ASP A 253 -7.50 0.39 -11.52
N MET A 254 -7.74 1.57 -10.96
CA MET A 254 -7.24 1.95 -9.64
C MET A 254 -7.90 1.15 -8.52
N MET A 255 -9.06 0.53 -8.75
CA MET A 255 -9.71 -0.34 -7.77
C MET A 255 -8.92 -1.63 -7.49
N LYS A 256 -7.89 -1.93 -8.30
CA LYS A 256 -6.96 -3.06 -8.04
C LYS A 256 -5.92 -2.74 -6.97
N PHE A 257 -5.77 -1.49 -6.57
CA PHE A 257 -4.84 -1.06 -5.54
C PHE A 257 -5.58 -0.89 -4.21
N SER A 258 -5.16 -1.63 -3.19
CA SER A 258 -5.89 -1.78 -1.92
C SER A 258 -6.21 -0.43 -1.25
N PRO A 259 -5.25 0.51 -1.11
CA PRO A 259 -5.52 1.79 -0.46
C PRO A 259 -6.61 2.62 -1.15
N VAL A 260 -6.61 2.65 -2.48
CA VAL A 260 -7.64 3.36 -3.25
C VAL A 260 -8.98 2.62 -3.19
N ARG A 261 -8.96 1.29 -3.25
CA ARG A 261 -10.16 0.47 -3.17
C ARG A 261 -10.87 0.65 -1.83
N GLU A 262 -10.14 0.63 -0.73
CA GLU A 262 -10.70 0.81 0.62
C GLU A 262 -11.36 2.18 0.76
N LEU A 263 -10.65 3.26 0.42
CA LEU A 263 -11.24 4.61 0.43
C LEU A 263 -12.45 4.75 -0.50
N ALA A 264 -12.45 4.06 -1.64
CA ALA A 264 -13.58 4.07 -2.56
C ALA A 264 -14.80 3.32 -2.01
N LEU A 265 -14.59 2.20 -1.32
CA LEU A 265 -15.65 1.44 -0.65
C LEU A 265 -16.22 2.23 0.54
N GLN A 266 -15.37 2.89 1.33
CA GLN A 266 -15.80 3.82 2.37
C GLN A 266 -16.65 4.95 1.78
N ALA A 267 -16.15 5.65 0.76
CA ALA A 267 -16.87 6.72 0.08
C ALA A 267 -18.23 6.24 -0.46
N ARG A 268 -18.28 5.03 -1.02
CA ARG A 268 -19.52 4.39 -1.46
C ARG A 268 -20.49 4.16 -0.29
N GLY A 269 -20.03 3.64 0.84
CA GLY A 269 -20.86 3.43 2.03
C GLY A 269 -21.51 4.72 2.52
N TYR A 270 -20.73 5.80 2.64
CA TYR A 270 -21.24 7.11 3.00
C TYR A 270 -22.25 7.67 1.98
N LEU A 271 -21.97 7.53 0.70
CA LEU A 271 -22.89 7.95 -0.36
C LEU A 271 -24.18 7.14 -0.37
N ALA A 272 -24.11 5.83 -0.13
CA ALA A 272 -25.29 4.96 -0.10
C ALA A 272 -26.26 5.39 1.01
N ILE A 273 -25.72 5.70 2.19
CA ILE A 273 -26.48 6.15 3.36
C ILE A 273 -27.09 7.52 3.15
N GLN A 274 -26.33 8.46 2.57
CA GLN A 274 -26.85 9.78 2.26
C GLN A 274 -27.95 9.72 1.20
N LEU A 275 -27.75 8.94 0.13
CA LEU A 275 -28.78 8.72 -0.89
C LEU A 275 -30.02 8.01 -0.33
N LEU A 276 -29.85 7.10 0.62
CA LEU A 276 -30.96 6.42 1.28
C LEU A 276 -31.78 7.42 2.08
N ALA A 277 -31.13 8.24 2.91
CA ALA A 277 -31.81 9.27 3.70
C ALA A 277 -32.54 10.27 2.79
N GLU A 278 -31.90 10.72 1.70
CA GLU A 278 -32.53 11.62 0.72
C GLU A 278 -33.75 10.98 0.03
N GLN A 279 -33.63 9.74 -0.47
CA GLN A 279 -34.75 9.05 -1.12
C GLN A 279 -35.90 8.78 -0.15
N ALA A 280 -35.61 8.37 1.08
CA ALA A 280 -36.61 8.15 2.11
C ALA A 280 -37.33 9.45 2.47
N ASN A 281 -36.59 10.53 2.71
CA ASN A 281 -37.17 11.84 3.01
C ASN A 281 -38.01 12.37 1.83
N ALA A 282 -37.60 12.14 0.58
CA ALA A 282 -38.34 12.58 -0.60
C ALA A 282 -39.67 11.80 -0.79
N VAL A 283 -39.68 10.51 -0.48
CA VAL A 283 -40.90 9.67 -0.54
C VAL A 283 -41.89 10.07 0.57
N MET A 284 -41.40 10.25 1.80
CA MET A 284 -42.23 10.58 2.98
C MET A 284 -42.77 12.01 2.93
N ASN A 285 -41.98 12.99 2.47
CA ASN A 285 -42.41 14.38 2.34
C ASN A 285 -43.03 14.71 0.97
N GLY A 286 -43.19 13.70 0.11
CA GLY A 286 -43.77 13.84 -1.22
C GLY A 286 -45.28 14.15 -1.17
N PRO A 287 -45.88 14.61 -2.28
CA PRO A 287 -47.29 15.01 -2.35
C PRO A 287 -48.28 13.87 -2.07
N THR A 288 -47.83 12.61 -2.17
CA THR A 288 -48.62 11.42 -1.85
C THR A 288 -48.32 10.81 -0.49
N ALA A 289 -47.33 11.33 0.27
CA ALA A 289 -46.85 10.83 1.57
C ALA A 289 -46.86 9.29 1.63
N ASP A 290 -46.00 8.67 0.82
CA ASP A 290 -45.99 7.22 0.62
C ASP A 290 -45.01 6.53 1.58
N GLN A 291 -45.16 5.21 1.77
CA GLN A 291 -44.32 4.43 2.67
C GLN A 291 -42.99 4.06 2.00
N PHE A 292 -41.87 4.16 2.73
CA PHE A 292 -40.58 3.74 2.20
C PHE A 292 -40.41 2.23 2.37
N GLN A 293 -40.00 1.55 1.30
CA GLN A 293 -39.88 0.10 1.25
C GLN A 293 -38.43 -0.35 1.43
N LEU A 294 -38.20 -1.25 2.37
CA LEU A 294 -36.99 -2.05 2.52
C LEU A 294 -37.34 -3.54 2.50
N GLU A 295 -36.40 -4.40 2.12
CA GLU A 295 -36.66 -5.83 2.02
C GLU A 295 -35.48 -6.68 2.47
N ASN A 296 -35.77 -7.84 3.06
CA ASN A 296 -34.78 -8.89 3.30
C ASN A 296 -35.21 -10.18 2.58
N ALA A 297 -34.57 -11.31 2.90
CA ALA A 297 -34.85 -12.59 2.25
C ALA A 297 -36.28 -13.12 2.50
N SER A 298 -36.88 -12.81 3.66
CA SER A 298 -38.16 -13.39 4.10
C SER A 298 -39.33 -12.41 4.15
N SER A 299 -39.05 -11.13 4.37
CA SER A 299 -40.04 -10.10 4.68
C SER A 299 -39.79 -8.80 3.88
N ILE A 300 -40.85 -8.02 3.70
CA ILE A 300 -40.82 -6.64 3.20
C ILE A 300 -41.26 -5.74 4.35
N ILE A 301 -40.52 -4.65 4.55
CA ILE A 301 -40.77 -3.67 5.59
C ILE A 301 -41.13 -2.36 4.92
N TYR A 302 -42.33 -1.88 5.20
CA TYR A 302 -42.78 -0.54 4.83
C TYR A 302 -42.71 0.33 6.06
N PHE A 303 -42.06 1.49 5.99
CA PHE A 303 -42.04 2.41 7.12
C PHE A 303 -42.19 3.88 6.72
N THR A 304 -42.71 4.67 7.65
CA THR A 304 -42.84 6.13 7.57
C THR A 304 -42.28 6.76 8.85
N ALA A 305 -41.63 7.90 8.71
CA ALA A 305 -41.05 8.67 9.81
C ALA A 305 -41.07 10.17 9.47
N ASP A 306 -40.76 11.02 10.44
CA ASP A 306 -40.71 12.47 10.23
C ASP A 306 -39.48 12.88 9.43
N LYS A 307 -38.31 12.35 9.82
CA LYS A 307 -37.05 12.69 9.17
C LYS A 307 -35.98 11.62 9.32
N LEU A 308 -35.20 11.42 8.28
CA LEU A 308 -34.00 10.60 8.30
C LEU A 308 -32.75 11.50 8.19
N ASN A 309 -31.87 11.41 9.19
CA ASN A 309 -30.63 12.19 9.26
C ASN A 309 -29.40 11.26 9.14
N PRO A 310 -28.57 11.39 8.07
CA PRO A 310 -27.38 10.55 7.91
C PRO A 310 -26.27 10.96 8.88
N ARG A 311 -25.62 9.96 9.50
CA ARG A 311 -24.54 10.10 10.48
C ARG A 311 -23.18 9.67 9.90
N SER A 312 -22.09 10.01 10.61
CA SER A 312 -20.70 9.76 10.21
C SER A 312 -20.18 8.34 10.43
N ASP A 313 -20.97 7.40 10.95
CA ASP A 313 -20.54 6.04 11.34
C ASP A 313 -21.27 4.93 10.56
N TYR A 314 -21.61 5.24 9.30
CA TYR A 314 -22.44 4.38 8.44
C TYR A 314 -23.85 4.12 8.98
N LYS A 315 -24.44 5.12 9.64
CA LYS A 315 -25.79 5.05 10.19
C LYS A 315 -26.68 6.19 9.69
N VAL A 316 -27.99 5.95 9.72
CA VAL A 316 -29.04 6.95 9.52
C VAL A 316 -29.93 6.92 10.74
N ASP A 317 -30.06 8.05 11.42
CA ASP A 317 -31.02 8.19 12.50
C ASP A 317 -32.40 8.43 11.90
N ILE A 318 -33.40 7.68 12.37
CA ILE A 318 -34.80 7.84 12.02
C ILE A 318 -35.48 8.57 13.18
N GLU A 319 -35.86 9.82 12.94
CA GLU A 319 -36.60 10.65 13.89
C GLU A 319 -38.10 10.43 13.71
N GLY A 320 -38.77 10.04 14.79
CA GLY A 320 -40.17 9.61 14.78
C GLY A 320 -41.20 10.69 15.14
N PRO A 321 -42.50 10.34 15.07
CA PRO A 321 -43.01 8.96 15.20
C PRO A 321 -42.78 8.06 13.97
N ILE A 322 -42.28 6.84 14.21
CA ILE A 322 -42.04 5.82 13.20
C ILE A 322 -43.20 4.83 13.20
N HIS A 323 -43.81 4.61 12.05
CA HIS A 323 -44.78 3.54 11.83
C HIS A 323 -44.20 2.55 10.81
N ALA A 324 -44.05 1.28 11.19
CA ALA A 324 -43.50 0.24 10.32
C ALA A 324 -44.42 -0.98 10.23
N TYR A 325 -44.54 -1.54 9.02
CA TYR A 325 -45.36 -2.70 8.70
C TYR A 325 -44.46 -3.80 8.14
N GLU A 326 -44.45 -4.97 8.80
CA GLU A 326 -43.76 -6.15 8.30
C GLU A 326 -44.74 -7.06 7.55
N ILE A 327 -44.40 -7.40 6.31
CA ILE A 327 -45.18 -8.30 5.44
C ILE A 327 -44.30 -9.47 5.03
N ASP A 328 -44.79 -10.70 5.21
CA ASP A 328 -44.10 -11.91 4.78
C ASP A 328 -44.12 -12.03 3.24
N LYS A 329 -42.97 -12.28 2.62
CA LYS A 329 -42.84 -12.36 1.15
C LYS A 329 -43.57 -13.56 0.54
N ALA A 330 -43.62 -14.69 1.25
CA ALA A 330 -44.19 -15.92 0.75
C ALA A 330 -45.72 -15.90 0.84
N THR A 331 -46.28 -15.43 1.96
CA THR A 331 -47.73 -15.42 2.19
C THR A 331 -48.41 -14.10 1.84
N ARG A 332 -47.63 -13.01 1.68
CA ARG A 332 -48.13 -11.62 1.53
C ARG A 332 -49.09 -11.20 2.65
N SER A 333 -49.00 -11.83 3.81
CA SER A 333 -49.79 -11.48 4.99
C SER A 333 -49.01 -10.49 5.87
N LEU A 334 -49.74 -9.56 6.49
CA LEU A 334 -49.20 -8.70 7.54
C LEU A 334 -48.75 -9.58 8.72
N VAL A 335 -47.49 -9.43 9.12
CA VAL A 335 -46.87 -10.16 10.24
C VAL A 335 -47.05 -9.37 11.52
N CYS A 336 -46.66 -8.09 11.49
CA CYS A 336 -46.67 -7.23 12.65
C CYS A 336 -46.64 -5.75 12.23
N ILE A 337 -47.32 -4.91 13.02
CA ILE A 337 -47.23 -3.45 12.96
C ILE A 337 -46.36 -3.01 14.13
N TYR A 338 -45.46 -2.07 13.89
CA TYR A 338 -44.58 -1.49 14.90
C TYR A 338 -44.76 0.03 14.95
N GLU A 339 -44.88 0.59 16.14
CA GLU A 339 -44.77 2.03 16.36
C GLU A 339 -43.59 2.32 17.29
N SER A 340 -42.72 3.24 16.89
CA SER A 340 -41.49 3.53 17.61
C SER A 340 -41.24 5.04 17.68
N PRO A 341 -40.82 5.60 18.82
CA PRO A 341 -40.46 7.02 18.91
C PRO A 341 -39.19 7.36 18.12
N ALA A 342 -38.26 6.42 18.01
CA ALA A 342 -37.00 6.58 17.31
C ALA A 342 -36.49 5.25 16.76
N GLY A 343 -35.53 5.32 15.85
CA GLY A 343 -34.90 4.16 15.25
C GLY A 343 -33.65 4.53 14.48
N MET A 344 -32.98 3.53 13.94
CA MET A 344 -31.69 3.68 13.28
C MET A 344 -31.54 2.66 12.17
N LEU A 345 -30.98 3.08 11.04
CA LEU A 345 -30.48 2.19 10.00
C LEU A 345 -28.95 2.18 10.06
N GLN A 346 -28.35 1.01 9.95
CA GLN A 346 -26.90 0.85 9.92
C GLN A 346 -26.49 -0.03 8.74
N LEU A 347 -25.50 0.41 7.98
CA LEU A 347 -24.86 -0.44 6.98
C LEU A 347 -23.91 -1.42 7.67
N ARG A 348 -24.05 -2.72 7.39
CA ARG A 348 -23.31 -3.78 8.11
C ARG A 348 -21.84 -3.83 7.70
N ASP A 349 -21.53 -3.56 6.44
CA ASP A 349 -20.17 -3.43 5.93
C ASP A 349 -20.07 -2.45 4.76
N GLU A 350 -18.83 -2.17 4.33
CA GLU A 350 -18.54 -1.27 3.21
C GLU A 350 -18.52 -2.01 1.86
N SER A 351 -18.85 -3.31 1.85
CA SER A 351 -18.70 -4.18 0.69
C SER A 351 -19.73 -3.85 -0.40
N LEU A 352 -19.45 -4.28 -1.63
CA LEU A 352 -20.34 -4.04 -2.77
C LEU A 352 -21.73 -4.67 -2.60
N ASP A 353 -21.85 -5.72 -1.79
CA ASP A 353 -23.09 -6.44 -1.52
C ASP A 353 -23.61 -6.14 -0.09
N ALA A 354 -23.19 -5.01 0.47
CA ALA A 354 -23.53 -4.61 1.84
C ALA A 354 -25.05 -4.65 2.09
N THR A 355 -25.42 -5.30 3.16
CA THR A 355 -26.77 -5.26 3.72
C THR A 355 -26.84 -4.21 4.83
N MET A 356 -28.05 -3.81 5.15
CA MET A 356 -28.36 -2.90 6.25
C MET A 356 -29.13 -3.63 7.34
N ASP A 357 -29.00 -3.13 8.56
CA ASP A 357 -29.81 -3.55 9.69
C ASP A 357 -30.62 -2.32 10.16
N MET A 358 -31.90 -2.51 10.49
CA MET A 358 -32.77 -1.50 11.06
C MET A 358 -33.05 -1.84 12.51
N LEU A 359 -32.84 -0.89 13.41
CA LEU A 359 -33.11 -1.01 14.84
C LEU A 359 -34.20 -0.02 15.24
N LEU A 360 -35.27 -0.50 15.86
CA LEU A 360 -36.31 0.33 16.48
C LEU A 360 -36.09 0.37 17.99
N GLU A 361 -36.20 1.56 18.57
CA GLU A 361 -35.99 1.80 20.00
C GLU A 361 -37.31 1.89 20.76
N ASN A 362 -37.54 1.00 21.74
CA ASN A 362 -38.79 0.91 22.49
C ASN A 362 -40.07 0.75 21.64
N PRO A 363 -40.10 -0.15 20.63
CA PRO A 363 -41.27 -0.27 19.78
C PRO A 363 -42.45 -0.90 20.51
N THR A 364 -43.64 -0.35 20.28
CA THR A 364 -44.90 -1.06 20.50
C THR A 364 -45.19 -1.90 19.28
N TRP A 365 -45.69 -3.12 19.49
CA TRP A 365 -46.00 -4.06 18.40
C TRP A 365 -47.43 -4.57 18.48
N ASP A 366 -48.04 -4.79 17.32
CA ASP A 366 -49.40 -5.32 17.15
C ASP A 366 -49.40 -6.40 16.04
N ARG A 367 -49.71 -7.64 16.42
CA ARG A 367 -49.81 -8.79 15.50
C ARG A 367 -51.25 -9.11 15.08
N GLY A 368 -52.20 -8.26 15.44
CA GLY A 368 -53.63 -8.51 15.29
C GLY A 368 -54.20 -9.39 16.40
N GLU A 369 -55.53 -9.57 16.37
CA GLU A 369 -56.29 -10.40 17.33
C GLU A 369 -56.13 -9.98 18.81
N GLY A 370 -55.76 -8.72 19.07
CA GLY A 370 -55.57 -8.19 20.42
C GLY A 370 -54.22 -8.56 21.06
N LEU A 371 -53.30 -9.14 20.29
CA LEU A 371 -51.93 -9.44 20.72
C LEU A 371 -51.05 -8.20 20.51
N THR A 372 -50.94 -7.39 21.55
CA THR A 372 -50.07 -6.21 21.58
C THR A 372 -49.03 -6.30 22.70
N GLY A 373 -47.91 -5.63 22.52
CA GLY A 373 -46.85 -5.57 23.52
C GLY A 373 -45.86 -4.44 23.28
N ILE A 374 -44.88 -4.33 24.17
CA ILE A 374 -43.77 -3.39 24.08
C ILE A 374 -42.48 -4.22 24.15
N ALA A 375 -41.50 -3.89 23.33
CA ALA A 375 -40.16 -4.45 23.39
C ALA A 375 -39.15 -3.34 23.66
N ASP A 376 -38.01 -3.67 24.28
CA ASP A 376 -36.93 -2.70 24.51
C ASP A 376 -36.26 -2.29 23.18
N SER A 377 -36.11 -3.25 22.26
CA SER A 377 -35.65 -3.00 20.89
C SER A 377 -36.11 -4.10 19.94
N GLU A 378 -36.32 -3.76 18.68
CA GLU A 378 -36.58 -4.71 17.60
C GLU A 378 -35.60 -4.47 16.45
N ALA A 379 -34.98 -5.53 15.93
CA ALA A 379 -33.91 -5.43 14.94
C ALA A 379 -34.23 -6.24 13.68
N PHE A 380 -34.44 -5.55 12.56
CA PHE A 380 -34.57 -6.16 11.25
C PHE A 380 -33.21 -6.27 10.60
N ARG A 381 -32.83 -7.49 10.25
CA ARG A 381 -31.50 -7.78 9.73
C ARG A 381 -31.51 -8.10 8.25
N ASP A 382 -30.37 -7.91 7.62
CA ASP A 382 -30.11 -8.31 6.23
C ASP A 382 -31.03 -7.62 5.22
N LEU A 383 -31.34 -6.35 5.48
CA LEU A 383 -32.09 -5.49 4.57
C LEU A 383 -31.22 -5.13 3.36
N VAL A 384 -31.76 -5.32 2.16
CA VAL A 384 -31.07 -5.04 0.91
C VAL A 384 -31.17 -3.54 0.60
N LEU A 385 -30.07 -2.94 0.14
CA LEU A 385 -30.06 -1.58 -0.39
C LEU A 385 -30.98 -1.49 -1.62
N PRO A 386 -31.87 -0.49 -1.71
CA PRO A 386 -32.74 -0.30 -2.86
C PRO A 386 -31.97 -0.33 -4.20
N ASP A 387 -32.54 -1.00 -5.21
CA ASP A 387 -31.92 -1.15 -6.53
C ASP A 387 -31.54 0.20 -7.17
N SER A 388 -32.31 1.26 -6.90
CA SER A 388 -32.04 2.64 -7.33
C SER A 388 -30.68 3.16 -6.85
N ILE A 389 -30.26 2.78 -5.65
CA ILE A 389 -28.98 3.17 -5.04
C ILE A 389 -27.88 2.25 -5.53
N THR A 390 -28.13 0.95 -5.55
CA THR A 390 -27.16 -0.07 -5.98
C THR A 390 -26.74 0.11 -7.46
N GLN A 391 -27.67 0.51 -8.32
CA GLN A 391 -27.38 0.84 -9.72
C GLN A 391 -26.56 2.13 -9.89
N LYS A 392 -26.83 3.16 -9.07
CA LYS A 392 -26.06 4.42 -9.08
C LYS A 392 -24.63 4.23 -8.55
N LEU A 393 -24.42 3.26 -7.67
CA LEU A 393 -23.14 2.96 -7.01
C LEU A 393 -22.62 1.56 -7.40
N SER A 394 -22.66 1.27 -8.69
CA SER A 394 -22.31 -0.03 -9.26
C SER A 394 -20.80 -0.32 -9.23
N ARG A 395 -20.44 -1.61 -9.23
CA ARG A 395 -19.05 -2.09 -9.26
C ARG A 395 -18.26 -1.60 -10.48
N ASN A 396 -18.92 -1.54 -11.64
CA ASN A 396 -18.29 -1.19 -12.90
C ASN A 396 -18.27 0.34 -13.03
N ASN A 397 -17.15 0.97 -12.67
CA ASN A 397 -16.90 2.43 -12.69
C ASN A 397 -17.22 3.20 -11.41
N LEU A 398 -17.16 2.55 -10.24
CA LEU A 398 -17.38 3.21 -8.94
C LEU A 398 -16.61 4.54 -8.79
N LEU A 399 -15.32 4.57 -9.16
CA LEU A 399 -14.48 5.78 -9.06
C LEU A 399 -14.94 6.94 -9.96
N GLN A 400 -15.64 6.66 -11.06
CA GLN A 400 -16.20 7.69 -11.94
C GLN A 400 -17.60 8.12 -11.48
N GLN A 401 -18.35 7.19 -10.86
CA GLN A 401 -19.69 7.44 -10.34
C GLN A 401 -19.66 8.29 -9.06
N ILE A 402 -18.69 8.06 -8.16
CA ILE A 402 -18.58 8.77 -6.88
C ILE A 402 -18.66 10.30 -7.05
N PRO A 403 -17.85 10.96 -7.91
CA PRO A 403 -17.96 12.40 -8.11
C PRO A 403 -19.32 12.83 -8.69
N GLN A 404 -19.85 12.08 -9.66
CA GLN A 404 -21.12 12.39 -10.32
C GLN A 404 -22.29 12.34 -9.34
N VAL A 405 -22.35 11.27 -8.54
CA VAL A 405 -23.37 11.08 -7.51
C VAL A 405 -23.26 12.16 -6.45
N THR A 406 -22.03 12.48 -6.00
CA THR A 406 -21.80 13.54 -5.01
C THR A 406 -22.32 14.89 -5.50
N THR A 407 -22.13 15.23 -6.78
CA THR A 407 -22.65 16.49 -7.35
C THR A 407 -24.15 16.50 -7.56
N SER A 408 -24.81 15.34 -7.55
CA SER A 408 -26.26 15.21 -7.71
C SER A 408 -27.03 15.12 -6.39
N LEU A 409 -26.34 15.18 -5.24
CA LEU A 409 -26.97 15.21 -3.92
C LEU A 409 -27.78 16.50 -3.77
N GLU A 410 -28.99 16.37 -3.23
CA GLU A 410 -29.87 17.52 -2.94
C GLU A 410 -29.45 18.21 -1.64
N SER A 411 -28.93 17.44 -0.68
CA SER A 411 -28.41 17.93 0.59
C SER A 411 -26.89 18.13 0.57
N GLU A 412 -26.39 19.04 1.41
CA GLU A 412 -24.94 19.19 1.56
C GLU A 412 -24.30 17.88 2.07
N PRO A 413 -23.18 17.42 1.48
CA PRO A 413 -22.52 16.20 1.91
C PRO A 413 -21.99 16.33 3.34
N THR A 414 -22.21 15.29 4.15
CA THR A 414 -21.74 15.23 5.54
C THR A 414 -20.24 15.48 5.61
N GLN A 415 -19.76 16.11 6.69
CA GLN A 415 -18.33 16.42 6.86
C GLN A 415 -17.43 15.17 6.73
N ALA A 416 -17.91 14.01 7.21
CA ALA A 416 -17.23 12.73 7.06
C ALA A 416 -17.06 12.33 5.57
N LEU A 417 -18.14 12.43 4.78
CA LEU A 417 -18.10 12.16 3.34
C LEU A 417 -17.16 13.14 2.63
N LYS A 418 -17.24 14.45 2.91
CA LYS A 418 -16.32 15.46 2.36
C LYS A 418 -14.85 15.10 2.65
N GLY A 419 -14.54 14.67 3.88
CA GLY A 419 -13.21 14.22 4.28
C GLY A 419 -12.72 13.01 3.49
N ILE A 420 -13.55 11.97 3.38
CA ILE A 420 -13.19 10.73 2.69
C ILE A 420 -13.04 10.95 1.19
N LEU A 421 -13.90 11.76 0.57
CA LEU A 421 -13.74 12.14 -0.84
C LEU A 421 -12.43 12.89 -1.09
N TYR A 422 -12.02 13.78 -0.19
CA TYR A 422 -10.72 14.45 -0.26
C TYR A 422 -9.56 13.46 -0.14
N HIS A 423 -9.63 12.52 0.81
CA HIS A 423 -8.62 11.49 0.97
C HIS A 423 -8.54 10.57 -0.26
N LEU A 424 -9.68 10.16 -0.80
CA LEU A 424 -9.76 9.34 -2.01
C LEU A 424 -9.15 10.05 -3.22
N ASP A 425 -9.51 11.31 -3.48
CA ASP A 425 -8.95 12.09 -4.59
C ASP A 425 -7.43 12.25 -4.45
N LYS A 426 -6.98 12.59 -3.23
CA LYS A 426 -5.55 12.71 -2.90
C LYS A 426 -4.81 11.39 -3.13
N GLU A 427 -5.41 10.26 -2.76
CA GLU A 427 -4.77 8.94 -2.88
C GLU A 427 -4.75 8.43 -4.33
N ILE A 428 -5.81 8.69 -5.11
CA ILE A 428 -5.83 8.44 -6.56
C ILE A 428 -4.72 9.26 -7.24
N TRP A 429 -4.60 10.54 -6.88
CA TRP A 429 -3.59 11.43 -7.42
C TRP A 429 -2.17 10.98 -7.03
N SER A 430 -1.93 10.69 -5.75
CA SER A 430 -0.63 10.25 -5.23
C SER A 430 -0.20 8.95 -5.92
N THR A 431 -1.12 7.99 -6.06
CA THR A 431 -0.90 6.70 -6.69
C THR A 431 -0.53 6.87 -8.16
N ARG A 432 -1.30 7.66 -8.92
CA ARG A 432 -0.99 7.94 -10.34
C ARG A 432 0.41 8.51 -10.52
N LYS A 433 0.79 9.48 -9.67
CA LYS A 433 2.09 10.15 -9.75
C LYS A 433 3.23 9.24 -9.33
N ALA A 434 3.04 8.46 -8.27
CA ALA A 434 4.02 7.49 -7.82
C ALA A 434 4.27 6.40 -8.87
N ILE A 435 3.24 5.89 -9.56
CA ILE A 435 3.42 4.90 -10.64
C ILE A 435 4.29 5.48 -11.76
N LEU A 436 3.96 6.70 -12.21
CA LEU A 436 4.67 7.33 -13.31
C LEU A 436 6.12 7.66 -12.95
N SER A 437 6.34 8.25 -11.77
CA SER A 437 7.68 8.61 -11.28
C SER A 437 8.54 7.37 -11.02
N GLU A 438 7.96 6.28 -10.53
CA GLU A 438 8.66 5.03 -10.30
C GLU A 438 9.15 4.42 -11.62
N ILE A 439 8.30 4.33 -12.65
CA ILE A 439 8.70 3.81 -13.97
C ILE A 439 9.86 4.61 -14.56
N HIS A 440 9.78 5.95 -14.55
CA HIS A 440 10.86 6.79 -15.07
C HIS A 440 12.13 6.71 -14.23
N SER A 441 12.02 6.65 -12.91
CA SER A 441 13.19 6.53 -12.03
C SER A 441 13.97 5.23 -12.28
N ARG A 442 13.27 4.10 -12.48
CA ARG A 442 13.90 2.81 -12.80
C ARG A 442 14.59 2.84 -14.16
N LEU A 443 13.96 3.46 -15.16
CA LEU A 443 14.55 3.65 -16.50
C LEU A 443 15.80 4.54 -16.46
N VAL A 444 15.72 5.70 -15.81
CA VAL A 444 16.83 6.65 -15.70
C VAL A 444 18.00 6.03 -14.94
N LEU A 445 17.74 5.29 -13.86
CA LEU A 445 18.77 4.56 -13.12
C LEU A 445 19.46 3.50 -14.02
N GLY A 446 18.68 2.70 -14.74
CA GLY A 446 19.21 1.68 -15.64
C GLY A 446 20.05 2.26 -16.78
N ILE A 447 19.51 3.22 -17.53
CA ILE A 447 20.22 3.88 -18.65
C ILE A 447 21.44 4.66 -18.14
N GLY A 448 21.30 5.31 -16.99
CA GLY A 448 22.37 6.07 -16.35
C GLY A 448 23.60 5.23 -16.01
N CYS A 449 23.45 3.94 -15.73
CA CYS A 449 24.58 3.04 -15.52
C CYS A 449 25.56 3.07 -16.70
N ILE A 450 25.06 3.11 -17.94
CA ILE A 450 25.90 3.16 -19.14
C ILE A 450 26.74 4.43 -19.14
N VAL A 451 26.09 5.57 -18.89
CA VAL A 451 26.74 6.89 -18.89
C VAL A 451 27.78 7.00 -17.79
N ILE A 452 27.46 6.53 -16.58
CA ILE A 452 28.38 6.64 -15.43
C ILE A 452 29.59 5.70 -15.62
N VAL A 453 29.41 4.47 -16.11
CA VAL A 453 30.52 3.58 -16.43
C VAL A 453 31.42 4.20 -17.50
N LEU A 454 30.85 4.80 -18.55
CA LEU A 454 31.62 5.50 -19.57
C LEU A 454 32.41 6.69 -19.00
N ILE A 455 31.84 7.47 -18.08
CA ILE A 455 32.56 8.53 -17.38
C ILE A 455 33.72 7.94 -16.55
N SER A 456 33.48 6.79 -15.91
CA SER A 456 34.47 6.11 -15.06
C SER A 456 35.67 5.60 -15.87
N ILE A 457 35.42 5.06 -17.06
CA ILE A 457 36.48 4.70 -18.02
C ILE A 457 37.31 5.94 -18.36
N ALA A 458 36.66 7.04 -18.75
CA ALA A 458 37.35 8.26 -19.14
C ALA A 458 38.18 8.86 -17.99
N LEU A 459 37.65 8.86 -16.77
CA LEU A 459 38.35 9.35 -15.58
C LEU A 459 39.49 8.41 -15.17
N GLY A 460 39.30 7.10 -15.24
CA GLY A 460 40.36 6.11 -14.98
C GLY A 460 41.57 6.34 -15.88
N ILE A 461 41.34 6.54 -17.18
CA ILE A 461 42.41 6.80 -18.17
C ILE A 461 43.14 8.13 -17.90
N LYS A 462 42.43 9.12 -17.36
CA LYS A 462 42.98 10.45 -17.07
C LYS A 462 43.84 10.46 -15.80
N PHE A 463 43.43 9.76 -14.74
CA PHE A 463 44.12 9.69 -13.45
C PHE A 463 45.22 8.61 -13.42
N ARG A 464 46.15 8.65 -14.38
CA ARG A 464 47.29 7.72 -14.48
C ARG A 464 48.19 7.80 -13.23
N GLY A 465 48.81 6.70 -12.80
CA GLY A 465 49.94 6.72 -11.84
C GLY A 465 49.63 6.59 -10.34
N GLY A 466 48.83 5.59 -9.92
CA GLY A 466 48.69 5.22 -8.49
C GLY A 466 47.57 5.91 -7.71
N HIS A 467 46.96 6.97 -8.24
CA HIS A 467 45.77 7.63 -7.65
C HIS A 467 44.44 6.94 -8.04
N ILE A 468 44.41 5.62 -8.02
CA ILE A 468 43.25 4.80 -8.39
C ILE A 468 42.03 5.13 -7.52
N LEU A 469 42.27 5.32 -6.21
CA LEU A 469 41.22 5.66 -5.27
C LEU A 469 40.61 7.04 -5.58
N SER A 470 41.42 7.99 -6.03
CA SER A 470 40.97 9.31 -6.47
C SER A 470 40.14 9.23 -7.75
N ALA A 471 40.52 8.35 -8.69
CA ALA A 471 39.75 8.11 -9.91
C ALA A 471 38.36 7.52 -9.59
N PHE A 472 38.30 6.56 -8.68
CA PHE A 472 37.04 6.00 -8.20
C PHE A 472 36.19 7.05 -7.48
N GLY A 473 36.77 7.80 -6.54
CA GLY A 473 36.07 8.87 -5.82
C GLY A 473 35.52 9.95 -6.76
N ALA A 474 36.30 10.39 -7.76
CA ALA A 474 35.85 11.33 -8.77
C ALA A 474 34.72 10.77 -9.65
N SER A 475 34.72 9.45 -9.91
CA SER A 475 33.69 8.77 -10.70
C SER A 475 32.39 8.53 -9.91
N ALA A 476 32.47 8.47 -8.58
CA ALA A 476 31.30 8.35 -7.70
C ALA A 476 30.45 9.65 -7.67
N ILE A 477 31.05 10.82 -7.88
CA ILE A 477 30.34 12.11 -7.86
C ILE A 477 29.23 12.17 -8.93
N PRO A 478 29.48 11.88 -10.22
CA PRO A 478 28.43 11.75 -11.23
C PRO A 478 27.33 10.75 -10.86
N ALA A 479 27.68 9.62 -10.25
CA ALA A 479 26.72 8.61 -9.83
C ALA A 479 25.79 9.16 -8.75
N GLY A 480 26.35 9.78 -7.71
CA GLY A 480 25.59 10.44 -6.64
C GLY A 480 24.73 11.58 -7.17
N ALA A 481 25.24 12.38 -8.09
CA ALA A 481 24.48 13.44 -8.75
C ALA A 481 23.25 12.89 -9.47
N LEU A 482 23.39 11.80 -10.25
CA LEU A 482 22.24 11.17 -10.90
C LEU A 482 21.18 10.72 -9.89
N VAL A 483 21.59 10.09 -8.79
CA VAL A 483 20.67 9.65 -7.72
C VAL A 483 19.95 10.84 -7.10
N ILE A 484 20.65 11.96 -6.86
CA ILE A 484 20.04 13.19 -6.34
C ILE A 484 18.99 13.72 -7.33
N PHE A 485 19.29 13.79 -8.63
CA PHE A 485 18.29 14.20 -9.64
C PHE A 485 17.07 13.28 -9.65
N ILE A 486 17.26 11.97 -9.51
CA ILE A 486 16.17 10.99 -9.42
C ILE A 486 15.33 11.25 -8.16
N MET A 487 15.96 11.37 -6.99
CA MET A 487 15.27 11.60 -5.72
C MET A 487 14.52 12.93 -5.70
N SER A 488 15.17 14.02 -6.11
CA SER A 488 14.55 15.33 -6.24
C SER A 488 13.38 15.31 -7.23
N GLY A 489 13.53 14.64 -8.38
CA GLY A 489 12.44 14.44 -9.32
C GLY A 489 11.25 13.70 -8.72
N LYS A 490 11.50 12.65 -7.91
CA LYS A 490 10.43 11.88 -7.24
C LYS A 490 9.69 12.73 -6.22
N GLU A 491 10.40 13.51 -5.40
CA GLU A 491 9.76 14.39 -4.42
C GLU A 491 8.96 15.51 -5.11
N LEU A 492 9.48 16.10 -6.19
CA LEU A 492 8.74 17.09 -6.98
C LEU A 492 7.46 16.53 -7.60
N THR A 493 7.40 15.24 -7.96
CA THR A 493 6.16 14.62 -8.44
C THR A 493 5.10 14.42 -7.36
N LYS A 494 5.49 14.39 -6.08
CA LYS A 494 4.58 14.20 -4.94
C LYS A 494 3.99 15.51 -4.41
N THR A 495 4.63 16.65 -4.69
CA THR A 495 4.11 17.95 -4.25
C THR A 495 3.00 18.44 -5.17
N LYS A 496 1.77 18.53 -4.65
CA LYS A 496 0.63 19.15 -5.36
C LYS A 496 0.83 20.67 -5.36
N ASN A 497 1.47 21.20 -6.39
CA ASN A 497 1.67 22.65 -6.56
C ASN A 497 1.04 23.10 -7.89
N GLU A 498 0.06 24.01 -7.81
CA GLU A 498 -0.71 24.48 -8.97
C GLU A 498 0.16 25.22 -10.00
N ALA A 499 1.29 25.78 -9.57
CA ALA A 499 2.21 26.51 -10.43
C ALA A 499 3.16 25.62 -11.25
N MET A 500 3.25 24.31 -10.95
CA MET A 500 4.21 23.41 -11.60
C MET A 500 3.51 22.36 -12.45
N PRO A 501 3.83 22.26 -13.76
CA PRO A 501 3.30 21.21 -14.61
C PRO A 501 3.54 19.82 -14.03
N GLU A 502 2.58 18.93 -14.24
CA GLU A 502 2.61 17.53 -13.81
C GLU A 502 3.86 16.74 -14.25
N GLN A 503 4.55 17.21 -15.28
CA GLN A 503 5.72 16.57 -15.89
C GLN A 503 7.05 17.07 -15.30
N THR A 504 7.04 18.12 -14.48
CA THR A 504 8.27 18.80 -14.00
C THR A 504 9.21 17.85 -13.27
N GLY A 505 8.68 17.01 -12.37
CA GLY A 505 9.51 16.03 -11.66
C GLY A 505 10.16 15.00 -12.60
N ILE A 506 9.44 14.56 -13.64
CA ILE A 506 9.98 13.65 -14.67
C ILE A 506 11.07 14.33 -15.48
N LEU A 507 10.85 15.57 -15.90
CA LEU A 507 11.84 16.37 -16.62
C LEU A 507 13.13 16.52 -15.81
N VAL A 508 13.04 16.74 -14.49
CA VAL A 508 14.22 16.83 -13.60
C VAL A 508 15.00 15.52 -13.57
N MET A 509 14.32 14.36 -13.53
CA MET A 509 15.01 13.05 -13.57
C MET A 509 15.81 12.87 -14.86
N TRP A 510 15.19 13.15 -16.02
CA TRP A 510 15.84 13.00 -17.31
C TRP A 510 16.91 14.08 -17.57
N ALA A 511 16.71 15.29 -17.06
CA ALA A 511 17.71 16.36 -17.14
C ALA A 511 19.03 15.94 -16.50
N GLY A 512 19.00 15.27 -15.34
CA GLY A 512 20.19 14.72 -14.70
C GLY A 512 20.97 13.78 -15.63
N LEU A 513 20.27 12.87 -16.31
CA LEU A 513 20.88 11.96 -17.28
C LEU A 513 21.47 12.70 -18.49
N VAL A 514 20.74 13.67 -19.04
CA VAL A 514 21.19 14.48 -20.20
C VAL A 514 22.46 15.28 -19.84
N ILE A 515 22.49 15.91 -18.67
CA ILE A 515 23.67 16.64 -18.18
C ILE A 515 24.89 15.71 -18.10
N LEU A 516 24.72 14.50 -17.57
CA LEU A 516 25.79 13.51 -17.51
C LEU A 516 26.23 13.02 -18.88
N MET A 517 25.31 12.84 -19.83
CA MET A 517 25.67 12.50 -21.22
C MET A 517 26.51 13.60 -21.88
N ILE A 518 26.14 14.87 -21.68
CA ILE A 518 26.91 16.02 -22.17
C ILE A 518 28.30 16.06 -21.51
N PHE A 519 28.39 15.79 -20.21
CA PHE A 519 29.65 15.72 -19.49
C PHE A 519 30.55 14.58 -20.00
N ALA A 520 29.99 13.37 -20.18
CA ALA A 520 30.68 12.24 -20.76
C ALA A 520 31.22 12.58 -22.15
N PHE A 521 30.39 13.16 -23.02
CA PHE A 521 30.80 13.59 -24.36
C PHE A 521 31.98 14.57 -24.33
N ARG A 522 31.96 15.55 -23.42
CA ARG A 522 33.08 16.50 -23.24
C ARG A 522 34.37 15.81 -22.79
N LEU A 523 34.29 14.83 -21.87
CA LEU A 523 35.45 14.05 -21.43
C LEU A 523 36.07 13.25 -22.60
N TYR A 524 35.25 12.53 -23.36
CA TYR A 524 35.74 11.76 -24.51
C TYR A 524 36.31 12.65 -25.61
N ARG A 525 35.69 13.80 -25.89
CA ARG A 525 36.24 14.78 -26.84
C ARG A 525 37.62 15.29 -26.42
N LYS A 526 37.86 15.46 -25.11
CA LYS A 526 39.17 15.86 -24.59
C LYS A 526 40.19 14.73 -24.71
N LEU A 527 39.80 13.50 -24.36
CA LEU A 527 40.66 12.32 -24.47
C LEU A 527 41.10 12.03 -25.91
N LEU A 528 40.25 12.29 -26.90
CA LEU A 528 40.60 12.10 -28.32
C LEU A 528 41.56 13.16 -28.87
N LYS A 529 41.61 14.34 -28.24
CA LYS A 529 42.55 15.42 -28.61
C LYS A 529 43.94 15.26 -27.98
N THR A 530 44.05 14.39 -26.97
CA THR A 530 45.30 14.09 -26.24
C THR A 530 45.86 12.79 -26.79
#